data_AF-A0A269PGD3-F1
#
_entry.id   AF-A0A269PGD3-F1
#
_cell.length_a   1.000
_cell.length_b   1.000
_cell.length_c   1.000
_cell.angle_alpha   90.00
_cell.angle_beta   90.00
_cell.angle_gamma   90.00
#
_symmetry.space_group_name_H-M   'P 1'
#
loop_
_entity.id
_entity.type
_entity.pdbx_description
1 polymer ?
#
loop_
_entity_poly.entity_id
_entity_poly.type
_entity_poly.pdbx_seq_one_letter_code
_entity_poly.pdbx_strand_id
1 'polypeptide(L)'
;MTTIETALSLSALVTVAAAIVAGIATIAAYITAVDTAGAAARAHAIGVEFAPPRGSVDVAESGGVVTVTARVPAAVGQMQATALFPVEHTAGER
;
A
#
# COMPACT_ATOMS: atom_id res chain seq x y z
N MET A 1 -13.81 -44.43 -6.89
CA MET A 1 -13.08 -43.18 -6.64
C MET A 1 -12.24 -43.40 -5.40
N THR A 2 -10.93 -43.59 -5.59
CA THR A 2 -9.99 -43.94 -4.52
C THR A 2 -9.44 -42.68 -3.82
N THR A 3 -8.74 -42.88 -2.69
CA THR A 3 -8.24 -41.81 -1.81
C THR A 3 -7.36 -40.78 -2.52
N ILE A 4 -6.65 -41.19 -3.59
CA ILE A 4 -5.73 -40.31 -4.34
C ILE A 4 -6.50 -39.25 -5.12
N GLU A 5 -7.59 -39.60 -5.79
CA GLU A 5 -8.40 -38.65 -6.56
C GLU A 5 -9.10 -37.64 -5.65
N THR A 6 -9.56 -38.09 -4.48
CA THR A 6 -10.09 -37.20 -3.44
C THR A 6 -9.01 -36.27 -2.89
N ALA A 7 -7.81 -36.78 -2.62
CA ALA A 7 -6.69 -35.97 -2.17
C ALA A 7 -6.31 -34.91 -3.21
N LEU A 8 -6.20 -35.28 -4.48
CA LEU A 8 -5.87 -34.37 -5.57
C LEU A 8 -6.95 -33.27 -5.73
N SER A 9 -8.23 -33.65 -5.71
CA SER A 9 -9.34 -32.70 -5.79
C SER A 9 -9.33 -31.71 -4.62
N LEU A 10 -9.10 -32.20 -3.40
CA LEU A 10 -8.99 -31.36 -2.21
C LEU A 10 -7.78 -30.42 -2.28
N SER A 11 -6.62 -30.92 -2.70
CA SER A 11 -5.41 -30.11 -2.86
C SER A 11 -5.61 -28.99 -3.89
N ALA A 12 -6.27 -29.28 -5.02
CA ALA A 12 -6.59 -28.28 -6.02
C ALA A 12 -7.51 -27.19 -5.45
N LEU A 13 -8.58 -27.58 -4.75
CA LEU A 13 -9.51 -26.64 -4.12
C LEU A 13 -8.83 -25.74 -3.08
N VAL A 14 -8.02 -26.33 -2.19
CA VAL A 14 -7.28 -25.58 -1.17
C VAL A 14 -6.29 -24.60 -1.81
N THR A 15 -5.62 -25.01 -2.89
CA THR A 15 -4.68 -24.15 -3.62
C THR A 15 -5.39 -22.93 -4.22
N VAL A 16 -6.54 -23.14 -4.87
CA VAL A 16 -7.34 -22.05 -5.44
C VAL A 16 -7.84 -21.12 -4.33
N ALA A 17 -8.33 -21.68 -3.22
CA ALA A 17 -8.78 -20.88 -2.08
C ALA A 17 -7.66 -20.02 -1.50
N ALA A 18 -6.46 -20.58 -1.31
CA ALA A 18 -5.29 -19.84 -0.83
C ALA A 18 -4.88 -18.74 -1.81
N ALA A 19 -4.93 -19.01 -3.12
CA ALA A 19 -4.63 -18.01 -4.15
C ALA A 19 -5.62 -16.84 -4.12
N ILE A 20 -6.92 -17.10 -3.92
CA ILE A 20 -7.94 -16.06 -3.79
C ILE A 20 -7.66 -15.18 -2.56
N VAL A 21 -7.37 -15.79 -1.41
CA VAL A 21 -7.05 -15.04 -0.18
C VAL A 21 -5.81 -14.17 -0.36
N ALA A 22 -4.75 -14.71 -1.00
CA ALA A 22 -3.54 -13.94 -1.32
C ALA A 22 -3.83 -12.77 -2.26
N GLY A 23 -4.70 -12.97 -3.26
CA GLY A 23 -5.14 -11.92 -4.17
C GLY A 23 -5.88 -10.78 -3.44
N ILE A 24 -6.85 -11.12 -2.59
CA ILE A 24 -7.60 -10.14 -1.79
C ILE A 24 -6.67 -9.37 -0.85
N ALA A 25 -5.76 -10.07 -0.15
CA ALA A 25 -4.79 -9.44 0.74
C ALA A 25 -3.85 -8.48 -0.01
N THR A 26 -3.52 -8.78 -1.28
CA THR A 26 -2.70 -7.92 -2.13
C THR A 26 -3.45 -6.65 -2.53
N ILE A 27 -4.73 -6.76 -2.91
CA ILE A 27 -5.58 -5.58 -3.19
C ILE A 27 -5.75 -4.72 -1.93
N ALA A 28 -5.94 -5.34 -0.77
CA ALA A 28 -6.00 -4.61 0.50
C ALA A 28 -4.72 -3.81 0.77
N ALA A 29 -3.53 -4.40 0.52
CA ALA A 29 -2.25 -3.70 0.64
C ALA A 29 -2.13 -2.51 -0.33
N TYR A 30 -2.68 -2.62 -1.54
CA TYR A 30 -2.73 -1.50 -2.49
C TYR A 30 -3.62 -0.36 -1.99
N ILE A 31 -4.82 -0.67 -1.48
CA ILE A 31 -5.72 0.33 -0.89
C ILE A 31 -5.02 1.04 0.28
N THR A 32 -4.33 0.29 1.14
CA THR A 32 -3.51 0.88 2.23
C THR A 32 -2.41 1.78 1.68
N ALA A 33 -1.76 1.42 0.58
CA ALA A 33 -0.75 2.28 -0.03
C ALA A 33 -1.35 3.61 -0.54
N VAL A 34 -2.53 3.57 -1.17
CA VAL A 34 -3.23 4.78 -1.65
C VAL A 34 -3.61 5.70 -0.49
N ASP A 35 -4.23 5.14 0.55
CA ASP A 35 -4.59 5.89 1.77
C ASP A 35 -3.36 6.49 2.45
N THR A 36 -2.31 5.68 2.64
CA THR A 36 -1.04 6.13 3.25
C THR A 36 -0.38 7.25 2.43
N ALA A 37 -0.34 7.13 1.09
CA ALA A 37 0.23 8.16 0.23
C ALA A 37 -0.54 9.48 0.34
N GLY A 38 -1.88 9.43 0.31
CA GLY A 38 -2.72 10.61 0.44
C GLY A 38 -2.60 11.27 1.82
N ALA A 39 -2.66 10.48 2.88
CA ALA A 39 -2.52 10.96 4.25
C ALA A 39 -1.13 11.57 4.51
N ALA A 40 -0.06 10.90 4.05
CA ALA A 40 1.31 11.38 4.18
C ALA A 40 1.58 12.64 3.34
N ALA A 41 1.08 12.70 2.09
CA ALA A 41 1.21 13.88 1.24
C ALA A 41 0.56 15.09 1.86
N ARG A 42 -0.67 14.93 2.37
CA ARG A 42 -1.35 16.01 3.09
C ARG A 42 -0.61 16.35 4.38
N ALA A 43 -0.23 15.38 5.20
CA ALA A 43 0.46 15.64 6.47
C ALA A 43 1.75 16.44 6.24
N HIS A 44 2.56 16.07 5.26
CA HIS A 44 3.78 16.79 4.92
C HIS A 44 3.50 18.18 4.33
N ALA A 45 2.50 18.29 3.45
CA ALA A 45 2.04 19.57 2.93
C ALA A 45 1.36 20.45 3.98
N ILE A 46 0.94 19.86 5.11
CA ILE A 46 0.48 20.54 6.33
C ILE A 46 1.53 20.58 7.48
N GLY A 47 2.80 20.23 7.20
CA GLY A 47 3.92 20.40 8.13
C GLY A 47 3.85 19.49 9.37
N VAL A 48 2.98 18.48 9.34
CA VAL A 48 2.73 17.52 10.40
C VAL A 48 3.55 16.25 10.15
N GLU A 49 4.16 15.72 11.20
CA GLU A 49 4.87 14.45 11.14
C GLU A 49 3.89 13.28 10.87
N PHE A 50 4.27 12.39 9.96
CA PHE A 50 3.49 11.23 9.59
C PHE A 50 4.33 9.97 9.66
N ALA A 51 3.88 8.98 10.43
CA ALA A 51 4.47 7.66 10.49
C ALA A 51 3.50 6.64 9.88
N PRO A 52 3.88 5.93 8.80
CA PRO A 52 3.03 4.92 8.22
C PRO A 52 2.86 3.74 9.19
N PRO A 53 1.63 3.23 9.41
CA PRO A 53 1.41 2.08 10.29
C PRO A 53 2.02 0.79 9.74
N ARG A 54 2.28 0.73 8.44
CA ARG A 54 2.92 -0.39 7.75
C ARG A 54 3.65 0.09 6.50
N GLY A 55 4.82 -0.48 6.23
CA GLY A 55 5.60 -0.18 5.02
C GLY A 55 6.43 1.08 5.18
N SER A 56 6.65 1.80 4.08
CA SER A 56 7.50 3.00 4.03
C SER A 56 6.89 4.08 3.15
N VAL A 57 7.19 5.33 3.46
CA VAL A 57 6.86 6.50 2.64
C VAL A 57 8.14 7.19 2.18
N ASP A 58 8.16 7.61 0.93
CA ASP A 58 9.20 8.45 0.34
C ASP A 58 8.57 9.78 -0.05
N VAL A 59 9.19 10.90 0.35
CA VAL A 59 8.63 12.24 0.22
C VAL A 59 9.60 13.10 -0.59
N ALA A 60 9.09 13.75 -1.63
CA ALA A 60 9.82 14.71 -2.44
C ALA A 60 9.00 15.99 -2.59
N GLU A 61 9.60 17.13 -2.33
CA GLU A 61 8.97 18.44 -2.55
C GLU A 61 9.66 19.15 -3.72
N SER A 62 8.87 19.63 -4.68
CA SER A 62 9.38 20.42 -5.81
C SER A 62 8.30 21.35 -6.34
N GLY A 63 8.67 22.61 -6.59
CA GLY A 63 7.78 23.60 -7.20
C GLY A 63 6.51 23.90 -6.38
N GLY A 64 6.57 23.82 -5.05
CA GLY A 64 5.42 24.02 -4.18
C GLY A 64 4.43 22.85 -4.16
N VAL A 65 4.84 21.69 -4.65
CA VAL A 65 4.05 20.45 -4.60
C VAL A 65 4.84 19.36 -3.88
N VAL A 66 4.20 18.76 -2.88
CA VAL A 66 4.68 17.56 -2.21
C VAL A 66 4.21 16.35 -3.01
N THR A 67 5.16 15.49 -3.37
CA THR A 67 4.92 14.17 -3.96
C THR A 67 5.30 13.12 -2.93
N VAL A 68 4.38 12.22 -2.59
CA VAL A 68 4.64 11.11 -1.68
C VAL A 68 4.37 9.79 -2.35
N THR A 69 5.34 8.88 -2.28
CA THR A 69 5.18 7.49 -2.70
C THR A 69 5.16 6.58 -1.48
N ALA A 70 4.02 5.96 -1.22
CA ALA A 70 3.88 4.93 -0.19
C ALA A 70 4.13 3.53 -0.78
N ARG A 71 4.79 2.67 -0.01
CA ARG A 71 5.11 1.27 -0.36
C ARG A 71 4.69 0.36 0.77
N VAL A 72 3.80 -0.60 0.49
CA VAL A 72 3.23 -1.52 1.49
C VAL A 72 3.54 -2.97 1.08
N PRO A 73 4.20 -3.76 1.94
CA PRO A 73 4.41 -5.18 1.70
C PRO A 73 3.08 -5.95 1.58
N ALA A 74 2.95 -6.78 0.56
CA ALA A 74 1.74 -7.54 0.27
C ALA A 74 1.98 -9.05 0.37
N ALA A 75 0.89 -9.83 0.28
CA ALA A 75 1.00 -11.30 0.17
C ALA A 75 1.75 -11.71 -1.10
N VAL A 76 1.63 -10.92 -2.16
CA VAL A 76 2.39 -11.07 -3.41
C VAL A 76 3.12 -9.76 -3.70
N GLY A 77 4.43 -9.75 -3.48
CA GLY A 77 5.31 -8.61 -3.78
C GLY A 77 5.08 -7.39 -2.87
N GLN A 78 5.14 -6.20 -3.46
CA GLN A 78 4.96 -4.92 -2.76
C GLN A 78 4.05 -4.02 -3.58
N MET A 79 3.05 -3.44 -2.93
CA MET A 79 2.14 -2.47 -3.56
C MET A 79 2.67 -1.06 -3.34
N GLN A 80 2.47 -0.19 -4.32
CA GLN A 80 2.88 1.21 -4.24
C GLN A 80 1.80 2.13 -4.79
N ALA A 81 1.71 3.32 -4.21
CA ALA A 81 0.87 4.40 -4.71
C ALA A 81 1.57 5.73 -4.50
N THR A 82 1.26 6.70 -5.37
CA THR A 82 1.80 8.05 -5.30
C THR A 82 0.66 9.05 -5.19
N ALA A 83 0.79 10.02 -4.29
CA ALA A 83 -0.12 11.14 -4.16
C ALA A 83 0.66 12.46 -4.28
N LEU A 84 -0.01 13.49 -4.81
CA LEU A 84 0.53 14.83 -4.93
C LEU A 84 -0.37 15.81 -4.17
N PHE A 85 0.23 16.75 -3.44
CA PHE A 85 -0.49 17.75 -2.66
C PHE A 85 0.25 19.09 -2.70
N PRO A 86 -0.40 20.23 -3.00
CA PRO A 86 0.22 21.55 -2.93
C PRO A 86 0.66 21.89 -1.50
N VAL A 87 1.81 22.53 -1.32
CA VAL A 87 2.29 22.95 0.00
C VAL A 87 1.39 24.04 0.57
N GLU A 88 0.87 23.84 1.77
CA GLU A 88 0.04 24.82 2.49
C GLU A 88 0.79 25.51 3.65
N HIS A 89 2.02 25.08 3.96
CA HIS A 89 2.87 25.76 4.94
C HIS A 89 3.33 27.10 4.41
N THR A 90 3.40 28.08 5.30
CA THR A 90 4.18 29.28 5.07
C THR A 90 5.61 28.87 4.74
N ALA A 91 6.01 29.08 3.47
CA ALA A 91 7.39 28.97 3.02
C ALA A 91 8.22 30.06 3.73
N GLY A 92 8.60 29.83 4.99
CA GLY A 92 9.24 30.87 5.80
C GLY A 92 9.46 30.60 7.29
N GLU A 93 9.09 29.43 7.85
CA GLU A 93 9.41 29.12 9.26
C GLU A 93 10.14 27.77 9.39
N ARG A 94 11.42 27.78 9.01
CA ARG A 94 12.45 26.92 9.60
C ARG A 94 13.76 27.70 9.72
#